data_AF-A0A846EHG9-F1
#
_entry.id   AF-A0A846EHG9-F1
#
_cell.length_a   1.000
_cell.length_b   1.000
_cell.length_c   1.000
_cell.angle_alpha   90.00
_cell.angle_beta   90.00
_cell.angle_gamma   90.00
#
_symmetry.space_group_name_H-M   'P 1'
#
loop_
_entity.id
_entity.type
_entity.pdbx_description
1 polymer ?
#
loop_
_entity_poly.entity_id
_entity_poly.type
_entity_poly.pdbx_seq_one_letter_code
_entity_poly.pdbx_strand_id
1 'polypeptide(L)'
;MSDINTSTDEKIFSANFIVIAICFAIALFGFGYVLVKLPEITPAQISLYKKGICITGVWKYSLIVTHVLTFFLIPLAMRIFYQALNNLKYSLSTVFASQLGLAFIMVAIASEIGWHVTQCWYYQNDFTMLNFMFYFFLISAFALWADGLSKEDNTVTRIINIIFALGLLAVCILYPIGYKMQQPPHSLEDANVFKVPIYILLTVVFAVLTYRGYRLIQSWKIILFPIFSVGVNLSFVFLLDKFGGTPEHPQFVYNALFHILHDFGGTQAGVAIFAWLVYEKGILNVKSSDEAKSEVIELKT
;
A
#
# COMPACT_ATOMS: atom_id res chain seq x y z
N MET A 1 10.90 -41.75 -34.38
CA MET A 1 10.09 -42.05 -33.18
C MET A 1 10.83 -41.46 -32.00
N SER A 2 10.49 -40.23 -31.65
CA SER A 2 10.98 -39.54 -30.45
C SER A 2 9.86 -38.59 -30.07
N ASP A 3 9.14 -38.96 -29.02
CA ASP A 3 7.89 -38.36 -28.62
C ASP A 3 8.04 -36.88 -28.32
N ILE A 4 7.24 -36.09 -29.03
CA ILE A 4 6.92 -34.71 -28.70
C ILE A 4 6.07 -34.79 -27.45
N ASN A 5 6.68 -34.58 -26.28
CA ASN A 5 5.93 -34.44 -25.04
C ASN A 5 5.09 -33.16 -25.12
N THR A 6 3.80 -33.39 -25.36
CA THR A 6 2.73 -32.42 -25.40
C THR A 6 2.63 -31.64 -24.10
N SER A 7 2.36 -30.34 -24.26
CA SER A 7 2.04 -29.36 -23.24
C SER A 7 1.28 -29.93 -22.04
N THR A 8 1.80 -29.67 -20.84
CA THR A 8 0.99 -29.71 -19.62
C THR A 8 -0.16 -28.72 -19.78
N ASP A 9 -1.38 -29.23 -19.91
CA ASP A 9 -2.63 -28.48 -19.79
C ASP A 9 -2.64 -27.72 -18.45
N GLU A 10 -2.21 -26.46 -18.46
CA GLU A 10 -2.54 -25.51 -17.39
C GLU A 10 -4.03 -25.22 -17.49
N LYS A 11 -4.86 -26.09 -16.87
CA LYS A 11 -6.29 -25.84 -16.73
C LYS A 11 -6.50 -24.54 -15.97
N ILE A 12 -7.02 -23.53 -16.68
CA ILE A 12 -7.44 -22.22 -16.14
C ILE A 12 -8.31 -22.40 -14.87
N PHE A 13 -9.14 -23.45 -14.85
CA PHE A 13 -9.94 -23.83 -13.69
C PHE A 13 -9.25 -24.94 -12.88
N SER A 14 -8.33 -24.55 -12.01
CA SER A 14 -7.72 -25.42 -10.99
C SER A 14 -8.41 -25.25 -9.63
N ALA A 15 -8.16 -26.15 -8.67
CA ALA A 15 -8.66 -25.99 -7.30
C ALA A 15 -8.19 -24.67 -6.66
N ASN A 16 -6.98 -24.20 -7.02
CA ASN A 16 -6.46 -22.90 -6.61
C ASN A 16 -7.32 -21.75 -7.16
N PHE A 17 -7.83 -21.86 -8.39
CA PHE A 17 -8.72 -20.86 -8.98
C PHE A 17 -10.05 -20.75 -8.22
N ILE A 18 -10.62 -21.87 -7.77
CA ILE A 18 -11.86 -21.88 -6.97
C ILE A 18 -11.64 -21.16 -5.63
N VAL A 19 -10.53 -21.43 -4.96
CA VAL A 19 -10.20 -20.77 -3.68
C VAL A 19 -10.00 -19.27 -3.89
N ILE A 20 -9.26 -18.87 -4.93
CA ILE A 20 -9.06 -17.46 -5.28
C ILE A 20 -10.40 -16.78 -5.59
N ALA A 21 -11.27 -17.42 -6.36
CA ALA A 21 -12.60 -16.88 -6.71
C ALA A 21 -13.49 -16.71 -5.47
N ILE A 22 -13.46 -17.65 -4.53
CA ILE A 22 -14.20 -17.55 -3.26
C ILE A 22 -13.64 -16.42 -2.40
N CYS A 23 -12.32 -16.34 -2.22
CA CYS A 23 -11.68 -15.25 -1.48
C CYS A 23 -11.98 -13.89 -2.10
N PHE A 24 -11.96 -13.79 -3.43
CA PHE A 24 -12.31 -12.59 -4.18
C PHE A 24 -13.79 -12.21 -3.99
N ALA A 25 -14.71 -13.17 -4.07
CA ALA A 25 -16.13 -12.93 -3.84
C ALA A 25 -16.43 -12.46 -2.40
N ILE A 26 -15.77 -13.06 -1.40
CA ILE A 26 -15.88 -12.64 0.00
C ILE A 26 -15.36 -11.21 0.18
N ALA A 27 -14.20 -10.90 -0.38
CA ALA A 27 -13.63 -9.55 -0.33
C ALA A 27 -14.55 -8.53 -1.03
N LEU A 28 -15.11 -8.88 -2.20
CA LEU A 28 -16.01 -8.02 -2.97
C LEU A 28 -17.34 -7.79 -2.23
N PHE A 29 -17.93 -8.82 -1.64
CA PHE A 29 -19.15 -8.68 -0.84
C PHE A 29 -18.90 -7.87 0.43
N GLY A 30 -17.78 -8.11 1.12
CA GLY A 30 -17.37 -7.30 2.27
C GLY A 30 -17.17 -5.84 1.90
N PHE A 31 -16.47 -5.57 0.79
CA PHE A 31 -16.27 -4.22 0.27
C PHE A 31 -17.60 -3.54 -0.08
N GLY A 32 -18.47 -4.22 -0.86
CA GLY A 32 -19.79 -3.71 -1.22
C GLY A 32 -20.70 -3.48 0.00
N TYR A 33 -20.65 -4.35 1.01
CA TYR A 33 -21.36 -4.17 2.27
C TYR A 33 -20.90 -2.91 2.99
N VAL A 34 -19.58 -2.70 3.09
CA VAL A 34 -19.02 -1.50 3.70
C VAL A 34 -19.43 -0.25 2.93
N LEU A 35 -19.38 -0.29 1.58
CA LEU A 35 -19.82 0.80 0.71
C LEU A 35 -21.28 1.22 0.96
N VAL A 36 -22.15 0.29 1.34
CA VAL A 36 -23.57 0.57 1.64
C VAL A 36 -23.80 1.01 3.09
N LYS A 37 -22.90 0.65 4.02
CA LYS A 37 -23.10 0.84 5.46
C LYS A 37 -22.37 2.02 6.05
N LEU A 38 -21.18 2.37 5.54
CA LEU A 38 -20.53 3.61 5.94
C LEU A 38 -21.27 4.76 5.24
N PRO A 39 -21.78 5.75 5.98
CA PRO A 39 -22.38 6.90 5.34
C PRO A 39 -21.32 7.69 4.59
N GLU A 40 -21.78 8.41 3.57
CA GLU A 40 -21.03 9.52 3.00
C GLU A 40 -20.66 10.51 4.11
N ILE A 41 -19.69 11.38 3.83
CA ILE A 41 -19.19 12.34 4.81
C ILE A 41 -20.36 13.17 5.35
N THR A 42 -20.55 13.15 6.66
CA THR A 42 -21.75 13.70 7.26
C THR A 42 -21.75 15.24 7.20
N PRO A 43 -22.91 15.90 7.09
CA PRO A 43 -22.99 17.35 7.20
C PRO A 43 -22.39 17.90 8.50
N ALA A 44 -22.44 17.13 9.59
CA ALA A 44 -21.84 17.48 10.86
C ALA A 44 -20.31 17.54 10.78
N GLN A 45 -19.66 16.50 10.21
CA GLN A 45 -18.23 16.48 9.92
C GLN A 45 -17.84 17.63 8.99
N ILE A 46 -18.59 17.82 7.90
CA ILE A 46 -18.37 18.95 6.99
C ILE A 46 -18.48 20.29 7.74
N SER A 47 -19.45 20.44 8.65
CA SER A 47 -19.63 21.66 9.43
C SER A 47 -18.50 21.88 10.43
N LEU A 48 -17.97 20.82 11.04
CA LEU A 48 -16.84 20.88 11.98
C LEU A 48 -15.63 21.46 11.25
N TYR A 49 -15.28 20.92 10.08
CA TYR A 49 -14.13 21.37 9.31
C TYR A 49 -14.36 22.72 8.59
N LYS A 50 -15.62 23.06 8.24
CA LYS A 50 -15.97 24.38 7.67
C LYS A 50 -16.00 25.53 8.68
N LYS A 51 -16.04 25.26 9.99
CA LYS A 51 -16.09 26.30 11.04
C LYS A 51 -14.74 26.99 11.32
N GLY A 52 -13.68 26.70 10.56
CA GLY A 52 -12.43 27.47 10.59
C GLY A 52 -11.14 26.67 10.77
N ILE A 53 -11.17 25.34 10.69
CA ILE A 53 -10.00 24.47 10.91
C ILE A 53 -9.42 24.04 9.55
N CYS A 54 -9.17 25.00 8.67
CA CYS A 54 -8.61 24.71 7.36
C CYS A 54 -7.13 25.06 7.34
N ILE A 55 -6.30 24.11 6.90
CA ILE A 55 -4.92 24.43 6.55
C ILE A 55 -4.97 25.32 5.30
N THR A 56 -4.25 26.43 5.31
CA THR A 56 -4.25 27.43 4.22
C THR A 56 -2.83 27.83 3.81
N GLY A 57 -2.73 28.59 2.71
CA GLY A 57 -1.46 29.12 2.22
C GLY A 57 -0.47 28.01 1.84
N VAL A 58 0.82 28.28 2.07
CA VAL A 58 1.93 27.40 1.68
C VAL A 58 1.78 26.00 2.27
N TRP A 59 1.32 25.87 3.51
CA TRP A 59 1.11 24.58 4.16
C TRP A 59 0.13 23.68 3.40
N LYS A 60 -0.99 24.25 2.93
CA LYS A 60 -1.98 23.52 2.14
C LYS A 60 -1.40 23.08 0.80
N TYR A 61 -0.69 23.98 0.11
CA TYR A 61 -0.07 23.64 -1.17
C TYR A 61 1.00 22.56 -1.02
N SER A 62 1.81 22.61 0.03
CA SER A 62 2.79 21.57 0.34
C SER A 62 2.12 20.21 0.57
N LEU A 63 1.04 20.15 1.35
CA LEU A 63 0.27 18.92 1.55
C LEU A 63 -0.33 18.37 0.25
N ILE A 64 -0.90 19.25 -0.59
CA ILE A 64 -1.39 18.84 -1.92
C ILE A 64 -0.24 18.25 -2.74
N VAL A 65 0.90 18.93 -2.77
CA VAL A 65 2.07 18.51 -3.53
C VAL A 65 2.59 17.16 -3.03
N THR A 66 2.69 16.93 -1.71
CA THR A 66 3.12 15.63 -1.19
C THR A 66 2.20 14.53 -1.68
N HIS A 67 0.88 14.70 -1.62
CA HIS A 67 -0.03 13.63 -2.07
C HIS A 67 -0.02 13.42 -3.58
N VAL A 68 0.00 14.49 -4.37
CA VAL A 68 -0.01 14.41 -5.84
C VAL A 68 1.31 13.86 -6.38
N LEU A 69 2.44 14.11 -5.72
CA LEU A 69 3.75 13.57 -6.13
C LEU A 69 3.74 12.04 -6.20
N THR A 70 2.93 11.38 -5.38
CA THR A 70 2.75 9.92 -5.43
C THR A 70 2.19 9.43 -6.77
N PHE A 71 1.38 10.25 -7.47
CA PHE A 71 0.89 9.94 -8.83
C PHE A 71 1.98 10.04 -9.91
N PHE A 72 3.12 10.64 -9.61
CA PHE A 72 4.30 10.56 -10.47
C PHE A 72 5.21 9.40 -10.06
N LEU A 73 5.42 9.24 -8.76
CA LEU A 73 6.33 8.23 -8.20
C LEU A 73 5.85 6.79 -8.49
N ILE A 74 4.55 6.52 -8.35
CA ILE A 74 4.02 5.16 -8.55
C ILE A 74 4.12 4.72 -10.01
N PRO A 75 3.74 5.51 -11.03
CA PRO A 75 3.98 5.13 -12.43
C PRO A 75 5.46 4.91 -12.78
N LEU A 76 6.37 5.71 -12.20
CA LEU A 76 7.80 5.48 -12.35
C LEU A 76 8.22 4.14 -11.73
N ALA A 77 7.75 3.84 -10.52
CA ALA A 77 7.98 2.55 -9.87
C ALA A 77 7.39 1.40 -10.70
N MET A 78 6.18 1.54 -11.24
CA MET A 78 5.54 0.58 -12.14
C MET A 78 6.43 0.24 -13.33
N ARG A 79 6.95 1.26 -14.02
CA ARG A 79 7.88 1.08 -15.15
C ARG A 79 9.16 0.34 -14.73
N ILE A 80 9.76 0.75 -13.60
CA ILE A 80 10.97 0.12 -13.07
C ILE A 80 10.72 -1.35 -12.74
N PHE A 81 9.65 -1.65 -11.99
CA PHE A 81 9.31 -3.01 -11.60
C PHE A 81 8.99 -3.88 -12.81
N TYR A 82 8.23 -3.37 -13.78
CA TYR A 82 7.94 -4.09 -15.01
C TYR A 82 9.22 -4.50 -15.74
N GLN A 83 10.12 -3.55 -15.98
CA GLN A 83 11.37 -3.81 -16.70
C GLN A 83 12.32 -4.71 -15.89
N ALA A 84 12.49 -4.44 -14.60
CA ALA A 84 13.37 -5.20 -13.71
C ALA A 84 12.93 -6.66 -13.59
N LEU A 85 11.64 -6.92 -13.35
CA LEU A 85 11.13 -8.28 -13.20
C LEU A 85 11.22 -9.07 -14.52
N ASN A 86 10.96 -8.43 -15.66
CA ASN A 86 11.14 -9.04 -16.99
C ASN A 86 12.60 -9.40 -17.28
N ASN A 87 13.54 -8.50 -16.97
CA ASN A 87 14.97 -8.75 -17.12
C ASN A 87 15.44 -9.91 -16.25
N LEU A 88 14.91 -10.00 -15.02
CA LEU A 88 15.18 -11.08 -14.07
C LEU A 88 14.40 -12.38 -14.38
N LYS A 89 13.67 -12.44 -15.50
CA LYS A 89 12.93 -13.62 -15.99
C LYS A 89 11.87 -14.13 -15.01
N TYR A 90 11.24 -13.23 -14.25
CA TYR A 90 10.05 -13.58 -13.49
C TYR A 90 8.85 -13.84 -14.41
N SER A 91 7.88 -14.62 -13.92
CA SER A 91 6.69 -14.98 -14.70
C SER A 91 5.81 -13.76 -15.00
N LEU A 92 4.99 -13.84 -16.06
CA LEU A 92 4.03 -12.78 -16.39
C LEU A 92 3.02 -12.55 -15.25
N SER A 93 2.61 -13.61 -14.55
CA SER A 93 1.70 -13.52 -13.39
C SER A 93 2.31 -12.68 -12.27
N THR A 94 3.59 -12.91 -11.96
CA THR A 94 4.36 -12.11 -11.00
C THR A 94 4.38 -10.63 -11.39
N VAL A 95 4.71 -10.33 -12.65
CA VAL A 95 4.76 -8.96 -13.16
C VAL A 95 3.38 -8.32 -13.03
N PHE A 96 2.34 -9.01 -13.48
CA PHE A 96 0.95 -8.52 -13.40
C PHE A 96 0.53 -8.21 -11.96
N ALA A 97 0.76 -9.13 -11.02
CA ALA A 97 0.43 -8.94 -9.60
C ALA A 97 1.16 -7.71 -9.02
N SER A 98 2.44 -7.53 -9.35
CA SER A 98 3.20 -6.35 -8.92
C SER A 98 2.63 -5.05 -9.51
N GLN A 99 2.24 -5.04 -10.79
CA GLN A 99 1.66 -3.85 -11.42
C GLN A 99 0.27 -3.54 -10.86
N LEU A 100 -0.56 -4.57 -10.62
CA LEU A 100 -1.88 -4.41 -10.02
C LEU A 100 -1.78 -3.90 -8.58
N GLY A 101 -0.81 -4.41 -7.81
CA GLY A 101 -0.50 -3.91 -6.47
C GLY A 101 -0.17 -2.42 -6.48
N LEU A 102 0.76 -1.99 -7.34
CA LEU A 102 1.11 -0.57 -7.50
C LEU A 102 -0.08 0.28 -7.95
N ALA A 103 -0.92 -0.21 -8.85
CA ALA A 103 -2.15 0.48 -9.27
C ALA A 103 -3.14 0.64 -8.10
N PHE A 104 -3.27 -0.36 -7.22
CA PHE A 104 -4.11 -0.25 -6.03
C PHE A 104 -3.58 0.76 -5.01
N ILE A 105 -2.26 0.99 -4.94
CA ILE A 105 -1.71 2.11 -4.15
C ILE A 105 -2.29 3.44 -4.66
N MET A 106 -2.38 3.65 -5.98
CA MET A 106 -2.96 4.89 -6.51
C MET A 106 -4.44 5.06 -6.12
N VAL A 107 -5.21 3.97 -6.07
CA VAL A 107 -6.61 4.01 -5.61
C VAL A 107 -6.69 4.34 -4.11
N ALA A 108 -5.80 3.78 -3.31
CA ALA A 108 -5.69 4.12 -1.89
C ALA A 108 -5.39 5.61 -1.69
N ILE A 109 -4.36 6.14 -2.36
CA ILE A 109 -3.96 7.55 -2.26
C ILE A 109 -5.06 8.49 -2.80
N ALA A 110 -5.77 8.11 -3.86
CA ALA A 110 -6.91 8.90 -4.34
C ALA A 110 -8.01 9.02 -3.27
N SER A 111 -8.27 7.93 -2.53
CA SER A 111 -9.24 7.92 -1.43
C SER A 111 -8.78 8.80 -0.27
N GLU A 112 -7.49 8.73 0.08
CA GLU A 112 -6.85 9.56 1.10
C GLU A 112 -6.89 11.06 0.75
N ILE A 113 -6.57 11.44 -0.49
CA ILE A 113 -6.73 12.82 -0.98
C ILE A 113 -8.19 13.26 -0.84
N GLY A 114 -9.13 12.43 -1.27
CA GLY A 114 -10.56 12.71 -1.13
C GLY A 114 -10.91 13.01 0.33
N TRP A 115 -10.37 12.22 1.26
CA TRP A 115 -10.57 12.43 2.69
C TRP A 115 -9.98 13.77 3.15
N HIS A 116 -8.72 14.05 2.83
CA HIS A 116 -8.07 15.32 3.21
C HIS A 116 -8.76 16.55 2.62
N VAL A 117 -9.28 16.49 1.39
CA VAL A 117 -10.07 17.59 0.82
C VAL A 117 -11.28 17.91 1.70
N THR A 118 -11.93 16.88 2.24
CA THR A 118 -13.15 17.05 3.02
C THR A 118 -12.91 17.51 4.46
N GLN A 119 -11.72 17.21 4.99
CA GLN A 119 -11.22 17.72 6.26
C GLN A 119 -10.46 19.04 6.12
N CYS A 120 -10.52 19.68 4.94
CA CYS A 120 -9.86 20.95 4.71
C CYS A 120 -8.33 20.88 4.95
N TRP A 121 -7.74 19.71 4.65
CA TRP A 121 -6.32 19.34 4.82
C TRP A 121 -5.82 19.28 6.26
N TYR A 122 -6.72 19.39 7.24
CA TYR A 122 -6.39 19.14 8.64
C TYR A 122 -6.47 17.63 8.91
N TYR A 123 -5.35 17.00 9.24
CA TYR A 123 -5.30 15.56 9.43
C TYR A 123 -6.15 15.16 10.63
N GLN A 124 -7.16 14.29 10.42
CA GLN A 124 -7.76 13.48 11.47
C GLN A 124 -7.97 12.05 10.99
N ASN A 125 -7.77 11.11 11.91
CA ASN A 125 -7.89 9.70 11.65
C ASN A 125 -9.30 9.19 12.02
N ASP A 126 -10.34 9.76 11.43
CA ASP A 126 -11.73 9.33 11.69
C ASP A 126 -12.06 8.04 10.96
N PHE A 127 -13.15 7.38 11.33
CA PHE A 127 -13.74 6.32 10.51
C PHE A 127 -14.62 6.95 9.45
N THR A 128 -14.24 6.84 8.18
CA THR A 128 -15.06 7.26 7.03
C THR A 128 -14.92 6.28 5.89
N MET A 129 -15.81 6.39 4.89
CA MET A 129 -15.72 5.57 3.68
C MET A 129 -14.37 5.72 2.97
N LEU A 130 -13.91 6.96 2.82
CA LEU A 130 -12.67 7.26 2.11
C LEU A 130 -11.44 6.72 2.85
N ASN A 131 -11.43 6.83 4.19
CA ASN A 131 -10.36 6.26 5.00
C ASN A 131 -10.43 4.71 5.02
N PHE A 132 -11.62 4.10 4.98
CA PHE A 132 -11.76 2.66 4.74
C PHE A 132 -11.16 2.24 3.39
N MET A 133 -11.54 2.93 2.30
CA MET A 133 -11.02 2.64 0.96
C MET A 133 -9.50 2.76 0.93
N PHE A 134 -8.92 3.78 1.57
CA PHE A 134 -7.48 3.89 1.74
C PHE A 134 -6.87 2.62 2.35
N TYR A 135 -7.29 2.20 3.55
CA TYR A 135 -6.73 0.99 4.17
C TYR A 135 -6.98 -0.29 3.38
N PHE A 136 -8.20 -0.46 2.84
CA PHE A 136 -8.58 -1.66 2.09
C PHE A 136 -7.70 -1.82 0.84
N PHE A 137 -7.58 -0.76 0.04
CA PHE A 137 -6.76 -0.80 -1.17
C PHE A 137 -5.26 -0.83 -0.86
N LEU A 138 -4.79 -0.18 0.21
CA LEU A 138 -3.38 -0.23 0.59
C LEU A 138 -2.95 -1.63 1.05
N ILE A 139 -3.76 -2.29 1.88
CA ILE A 139 -3.49 -3.67 2.32
C ILE A 139 -3.55 -4.62 1.12
N SER A 140 -4.57 -4.48 0.26
CA SER A 140 -4.69 -5.26 -0.97
C SER A 140 -3.49 -5.06 -1.89
N ALA A 141 -3.03 -3.81 -2.03
CA ALA A 141 -1.86 -3.45 -2.81
C ALA A 141 -0.60 -4.14 -2.31
N PHE A 142 -0.31 -4.05 -1.01
CA PHE A 142 0.87 -4.68 -0.43
C PHE A 142 0.79 -6.20 -0.44
N ALA A 143 -0.41 -6.78 -0.30
CA ALA A 143 -0.60 -8.22 -0.42
C ALA A 143 -0.32 -8.71 -1.85
N LEU A 144 -0.86 -8.03 -2.86
CA LEU A 144 -0.60 -8.33 -4.28
C LEU A 144 0.86 -8.10 -4.65
N TRP A 145 1.46 -7.03 -4.13
CA TRP A 145 2.87 -6.73 -4.39
C TRP A 145 3.78 -7.78 -3.74
N ALA A 146 3.46 -8.22 -2.51
CA ALA A 146 4.20 -9.29 -1.84
C ALA A 146 4.04 -10.61 -2.59
N ASP A 147 2.84 -10.95 -3.06
CA ASP A 147 2.60 -12.15 -3.87
C ASP A 147 3.36 -12.09 -5.20
N GLY A 148 3.32 -10.93 -5.87
CA GLY A 148 4.11 -10.61 -7.04
C GLY A 148 5.63 -10.57 -6.82
N LEU A 149 6.14 -10.85 -5.62
CA LEU A 149 7.58 -11.05 -5.39
C LEU A 149 7.92 -12.48 -4.94
N SER A 150 6.92 -13.36 -4.85
CA SER A 150 7.15 -14.77 -4.54
C SER A 150 7.74 -15.49 -5.76
N LYS A 151 8.86 -16.19 -5.55
CA LYS A 151 9.45 -17.07 -6.57
C LYS A 151 8.83 -18.47 -6.59
N GLU A 152 8.16 -18.88 -5.52
CA GLU A 152 7.68 -20.26 -5.32
C GLU A 152 6.23 -20.26 -4.81
N ASP A 153 5.37 -21.05 -5.46
CA ASP A 153 4.05 -21.42 -4.95
C ASP A 153 4.18 -22.65 -4.05
N ASN A 154 4.51 -22.41 -2.78
CA ASN A 154 4.59 -23.44 -1.75
C ASN A 154 3.49 -23.25 -0.69
N THR A 155 3.33 -24.25 0.18
CA THR A 155 2.29 -24.23 1.23
C THR A 155 2.37 -22.99 2.12
N VAL A 156 3.57 -22.48 2.40
CA VAL A 156 3.77 -21.26 3.20
C VAL A 156 3.22 -20.04 2.47
N THR A 157 3.52 -19.89 1.18
CA THR A 157 2.96 -18.81 0.33
C THR A 157 1.43 -18.84 0.34
N ARG A 158 0.83 -20.03 0.19
CA ARG A 158 -0.64 -20.19 0.23
C ARG A 158 -1.25 -19.81 1.57
N ILE A 159 -0.64 -20.24 2.68
CA ILE A 159 -1.10 -19.89 4.03
C ILE A 159 -1.04 -18.37 4.23
N ILE A 160 0.07 -17.73 3.82
CA ILE A 160 0.22 -16.27 3.91
C ILE A 160 -0.88 -15.55 3.11
N ASN A 161 -1.17 -16.01 1.89
CA ASN A 161 -2.20 -15.42 1.04
C ASN A 161 -3.60 -15.58 1.65
N ILE A 162 -3.90 -16.73 2.27
CA ILE A 162 -5.14 -16.95 3.03
C ILE A 162 -5.23 -15.98 4.22
N ILE A 163 -4.14 -15.81 4.98
CA ILE A 163 -4.09 -14.86 6.10
C ILE A 163 -4.38 -13.43 5.60
N PHE A 164 -3.81 -13.03 4.46
CA PHE A 164 -4.08 -11.71 3.86
C PHE A 164 -5.54 -11.55 3.46
N ALA A 165 -6.15 -12.57 2.83
CA ALA A 165 -7.55 -12.54 2.44
C ALA A 165 -8.50 -12.47 3.66
N LEU A 166 -8.25 -13.28 4.69
CA LEU A 166 -9.01 -13.25 5.95
C LEU A 166 -8.80 -11.92 6.69
N GLY A 167 -7.59 -11.37 6.62
CA GLY A 167 -7.28 -10.05 7.14
C GLY A 167 -8.13 -8.97 6.49
N LEU A 168 -8.22 -8.94 5.15
CA LEU A 168 -9.08 -8.00 4.43
C LEU A 168 -10.56 -8.15 4.81
N LEU A 169 -11.04 -9.38 4.99
CA LEU A 169 -12.39 -9.61 5.50
C LEU A 169 -12.57 -9.02 6.91
N ALA A 170 -11.59 -9.20 7.79
CA ALA A 170 -11.62 -8.61 9.13
C ALA A 170 -11.67 -7.08 9.05
N VAL A 171 -10.92 -6.44 8.15
CA VAL A 171 -11.03 -4.98 7.92
C VAL A 171 -12.46 -4.59 7.52
N CYS A 172 -13.08 -5.31 6.60
CA CYS A 172 -14.47 -5.04 6.17
C CYS A 172 -15.50 -5.18 7.31
N ILE A 173 -15.20 -5.95 8.36
CA ILE A 173 -16.08 -6.12 9.53
C ILE A 173 -15.77 -5.07 10.60
N LEU A 174 -14.50 -4.88 10.93
CA LEU A 174 -14.06 -4.00 12.02
C LEU A 174 -14.30 -2.53 11.70
N TYR A 175 -14.13 -2.12 10.44
CA TYR A 175 -14.27 -0.70 10.07
C TYR A 175 -15.69 -0.16 10.29
N PRO A 176 -16.77 -0.84 9.84
CA PRO A 176 -18.13 -0.43 10.15
C PRO A 176 -18.47 -0.46 11.65
N ILE A 177 -17.87 -1.38 12.42
CA ILE A 177 -18.06 -1.43 13.88
C ILE A 177 -17.40 -0.19 14.51
N GLY A 178 -16.14 0.09 14.18
CA GLY A 178 -15.44 1.29 14.63
C GLY A 178 -16.19 2.57 14.26
N TYR A 179 -16.75 2.65 13.05
CA TYR A 179 -17.60 3.77 12.66
C TYR A 179 -18.81 3.97 13.60
N LYS A 180 -19.50 2.89 13.98
CA LYS A 180 -20.63 2.98 14.92
C LYS A 180 -20.16 3.41 16.31
N MET A 181 -18.98 2.97 16.73
CA MET A 181 -18.39 3.31 18.02
C MET A 181 -17.81 4.74 18.05
N GLN A 182 -17.66 5.43 16.92
CA GLN A 182 -17.24 6.84 16.92
C GLN A 182 -18.42 7.80 17.18
N GLN A 183 -19.66 7.30 17.11
CA GLN A 183 -20.88 8.11 17.26
C GLN A 183 -21.33 8.16 18.73
N PRO A 184 -22.05 9.21 19.16
CA PRO A 184 -22.63 9.28 20.50
C PRO A 184 -23.49 8.05 20.84
N PRO A 185 -23.43 7.50 22.07
CA PRO A 185 -22.76 8.06 23.27
C PRO A 185 -21.25 7.79 23.35
N HIS A 186 -20.66 7.12 22.36
CA HIS A 186 -19.24 6.80 22.33
C HIS A 186 -18.39 7.91 21.68
N SER A 187 -17.08 7.76 21.74
CA SER A 187 -16.10 8.73 21.23
C SER A 187 -15.20 8.13 20.14
N LEU A 188 -14.51 9.00 19.40
CA LEU A 188 -13.48 8.57 18.44
C LEU A 188 -12.36 7.75 19.12
N GLU A 189 -12.04 8.05 20.38
CA GLU A 189 -11.04 7.31 21.15
C GLU A 189 -11.46 5.86 21.37
N ASP A 190 -12.73 5.62 21.75
CA ASP A 190 -13.30 4.26 21.89
C ASP A 190 -13.26 3.50 20.56
N ALA A 191 -13.54 4.20 19.46
CA ALA A 191 -13.53 3.63 18.12
C ALA A 191 -12.12 3.22 17.66
N ASN A 192 -11.08 3.96 18.05
CA ASN A 192 -9.72 3.75 17.55
C ASN A 192 -9.14 2.36 17.88
N VAL A 193 -9.64 1.69 18.91
CA VAL A 193 -9.29 0.29 19.22
C VAL A 193 -9.56 -0.64 18.02
N PHE A 194 -10.58 -0.35 17.21
CA PHE A 194 -10.92 -1.14 16.02
C PHE A 194 -9.94 -0.94 14.84
N LYS A 195 -9.08 0.09 14.87
CA LYS A 195 -7.99 0.26 13.88
C LYS A 195 -6.74 -0.55 14.23
N VAL A 196 -6.55 -0.91 15.50
CA VAL A 196 -5.36 -1.65 15.95
C VAL A 196 -5.17 -2.96 15.17
N PRO A 197 -6.20 -3.83 14.99
CA PRO A 197 -6.03 -5.05 14.18
C PRO A 197 -5.70 -4.76 12.71
N ILE A 198 -6.19 -3.64 12.16
CA ILE A 198 -5.90 -3.21 10.78
C ILE A 198 -4.41 -2.85 10.65
N TYR A 199 -3.85 -2.13 11.62
CA TYR A 199 -2.43 -1.78 11.65
C TYR A 199 -1.54 -3.01 11.85
N ILE A 200 -1.95 -3.97 12.67
CA ILE A 200 -1.25 -5.25 12.83
C ILE A 200 -1.20 -5.98 11.49
N LEU A 201 -2.34 -6.10 10.81
CA LEU A 201 -2.40 -6.73 9.49
C LEU A 201 -1.50 -6.01 8.47
N LEU A 202 -1.57 -4.68 8.41
CA LEU A 202 -0.72 -3.88 7.53
C LEU A 202 0.77 -4.15 7.80
N THR A 203 1.16 -4.22 9.08
CA THR A 203 2.54 -4.53 9.50
C THR A 203 2.96 -5.92 9.05
N VAL A 204 2.10 -6.93 9.20
CA VAL A 204 2.39 -8.31 8.78
C VAL A 204 2.57 -8.38 7.27
N VAL A 205 1.66 -7.79 6.49
CA VAL A 205 1.75 -7.75 5.02
C VAL A 205 3.04 -7.04 4.60
N PHE A 206 3.36 -5.92 5.23
CA PHE A 206 4.56 -5.15 4.95
C PHE A 206 5.85 -5.90 5.28
N ALA A 207 5.87 -6.67 6.38
CA ALA A 207 7.00 -7.53 6.75
C ALA A 207 7.24 -8.63 5.70
N VAL A 208 6.18 -9.29 5.22
CA VAL A 208 6.28 -10.28 4.15
C VAL A 208 6.76 -9.62 2.85
N LEU A 209 6.23 -8.46 2.48
CA LEU A 209 6.67 -7.70 1.31
C LEU A 209 8.17 -7.38 1.41
N THR A 210 8.62 -6.89 2.56
CA THR A 210 10.03 -6.57 2.80
C THR A 210 10.92 -7.81 2.70
N TYR A 211 10.49 -8.93 3.29
CA TYR A 211 11.23 -10.19 3.20
C TYR A 211 11.34 -10.70 1.76
N ARG A 212 10.23 -10.70 1.01
CA ARG A 212 10.25 -11.13 -0.40
C ARG A 212 11.04 -10.15 -1.28
N GLY A 213 10.97 -8.86 -0.99
CA GLY A 213 11.84 -7.83 -1.56
C GLY A 213 13.33 -8.11 -1.31
N TYR A 214 13.70 -8.51 -0.09
CA TYR A 214 15.07 -8.94 0.22
C TYR A 214 15.49 -10.15 -0.62
N ARG A 215 14.61 -11.14 -0.80
CA ARG A 215 14.88 -12.32 -1.63
C ARG A 215 15.09 -11.97 -3.12
N LEU A 216 14.42 -10.92 -3.61
CA LEU A 216 14.64 -10.38 -4.97
C LEU A 216 15.97 -9.63 -5.06
N ILE A 217 16.16 -8.63 -4.19
CA ILE A 217 17.27 -7.66 -4.28
C ILE A 217 18.60 -8.31 -3.87
N GLN A 218 18.57 -9.20 -2.87
CA GLN A 218 19.74 -9.84 -2.25
C GLN A 218 20.76 -8.81 -1.71
N SER A 219 20.26 -7.72 -1.11
CA SER A 219 21.08 -6.66 -0.52
C SER A 219 20.52 -6.26 0.83
N TRP A 220 21.42 -6.00 1.79
CA TRP A 220 21.05 -5.50 3.12
C TRP A 220 20.38 -4.12 3.05
N LYS A 221 20.63 -3.34 1.99
CA LYS A 221 20.03 -2.01 1.77
C LYS A 221 18.50 -2.02 1.79
N ILE A 222 17.85 -3.18 1.58
CA ILE A 222 16.40 -3.32 1.70
C ILE A 222 15.86 -2.90 3.06
N ILE A 223 16.69 -2.90 4.12
CA ILE A 223 16.27 -2.43 5.44
C ILE A 223 15.89 -0.94 5.47
N LEU A 224 16.37 -0.16 4.50
CA LEU A 224 15.94 1.23 4.33
C LEU A 224 14.44 1.33 4.03
N PHE A 225 13.86 0.35 3.35
CA PHE A 225 12.43 0.34 3.02
C PHE A 225 11.53 0.35 4.28
N PRO A 226 11.62 -0.60 5.24
CA PRO A 226 10.86 -0.54 6.47
C PRO A 226 11.26 0.62 7.38
N ILE A 227 12.54 1.03 7.40
CA ILE A 227 12.96 2.19 8.20
C ILE A 227 12.18 3.44 7.79
N PHE A 228 12.10 3.73 6.48
CA PHE A 228 11.40 4.93 6.01
C PHE A 228 9.89 4.74 5.98
N SER A 229 9.41 3.66 5.36
CA SER A 229 7.96 3.44 5.15
C SER A 229 7.19 3.21 6.45
N VAL A 230 7.84 2.67 7.48
CA VAL A 230 7.21 2.36 8.77
C VAL A 230 7.83 3.21 9.88
N GLY A 231 9.15 3.14 10.07
CA GLY A 231 9.80 3.84 11.19
C GLY A 231 9.65 5.36 11.14
N VAL A 232 10.08 5.99 10.04
CA VAL A 232 9.97 7.44 9.84
C VAL A 232 8.50 7.87 9.76
N ASN A 233 7.70 7.11 9.00
CA ASN A 233 6.27 7.36 8.87
C ASN A 233 5.57 7.38 10.25
N LEU A 234 5.65 6.28 11.01
CA LEU A 234 5.03 6.18 12.34
C LEU A 234 5.58 7.19 13.33
N SER A 235 6.85 7.58 13.22
CA SER A 235 7.43 8.63 14.06
C SER A 235 6.70 9.96 13.86
N PHE A 236 6.42 10.33 12.61
CA PHE A 236 5.69 11.56 12.33
C PHE A 236 4.19 11.44 12.60
N VAL A 237 3.58 10.27 12.40
CA VAL A 237 2.20 10.01 12.83
C VAL A 237 2.07 10.16 14.36
N PHE A 238 3.03 9.64 15.12
CA PHE A 238 3.07 9.80 16.58
C PHE A 238 3.25 11.27 16.99
N LEU A 239 4.12 12.02 16.32
CA LEU A 239 4.27 13.46 16.57
C LEU A 239 3.00 14.23 16.21
N LEU A 240 2.28 13.82 15.17
CA LEU A 240 1.00 14.40 14.78
C LEU A 240 -0.07 14.12 15.84
N ASP A 241 -0.16 12.89 16.35
CA ASP A 241 -1.06 12.55 17.46
C ASP A 241 -0.77 13.39 18.71
N LYS A 242 0.51 13.56 19.06
CA LYS A 242 0.92 14.27 20.28
C LYS A 242 0.83 15.80 20.19
N PHE A 243 1.12 16.38 19.03
CA PHE A 243 1.33 17.82 18.86
C PHE A 243 0.47 18.45 17.76
N GLY A 244 -0.20 17.65 16.94
CA GLY A 244 -1.01 18.10 15.80
C GLY A 244 -2.37 18.68 16.17
N GLY A 245 -2.76 18.63 17.44
CA GLY A 245 -3.99 19.23 17.97
C GLY A 245 -5.28 18.54 17.51
N THR A 246 -6.41 18.96 18.06
CA THR A 246 -7.74 18.46 17.70
C THR A 246 -8.56 19.56 17.00
N PRO A 247 -9.69 19.24 16.34
CA PRO A 247 -10.59 20.25 15.80
C PRO A 247 -11.03 21.30 16.84
N GLU A 248 -11.19 20.91 18.10
CA GLU A 248 -11.57 21.79 19.22
C GLU A 248 -10.39 22.64 19.71
N HIS A 249 -9.16 22.15 19.55
CA HIS A 249 -7.91 22.81 19.96
C HIS A 249 -6.84 22.71 18.85
N PRO A 250 -7.00 23.46 17.74
CA PRO A 250 -6.23 23.20 16.53
C PRO A 250 -4.77 23.66 16.62
N GLN A 251 -3.86 22.85 16.07
CA GLN A 251 -2.42 23.18 15.94
C GLN A 251 -1.98 23.11 14.48
N PHE A 252 -2.24 24.17 13.71
CA PHE A 252 -2.06 24.16 12.25
C PHE A 252 -0.64 23.85 11.78
N VAL A 253 0.37 24.46 12.42
CA VAL A 253 1.77 24.32 11.98
C VAL A 253 2.28 22.91 12.21
N TYR A 254 2.08 22.35 13.41
CA TYR A 254 2.52 21.00 13.72
C TYR A 254 1.73 19.93 12.98
N ASN A 255 0.42 20.12 12.82
CA ASN A 255 -0.40 19.23 12.00
C ASN A 255 0.13 19.17 10.57
N ALA A 256 0.27 20.32 9.91
CA ALA A 256 0.77 20.36 8.53
C ALA A 256 2.22 19.86 8.40
N LEU A 257 3.12 20.27 9.31
CA LEU A 257 4.53 19.90 9.23
C LEU A 257 4.71 18.39 9.38
N PHE A 258 4.16 17.78 10.43
CA PHE A 258 4.30 16.34 10.65
C PHE A 258 3.56 15.54 9.59
N HIS A 259 2.44 16.05 9.08
CA HIS A 259 1.75 15.45 7.94
C HIS A 259 2.64 15.45 6.69
N ILE A 260 3.20 16.59 6.28
CA ILE A 260 4.14 16.66 5.14
C ILE A 260 5.32 15.71 5.33
N LEU A 261 5.88 15.66 6.55
CA LEU A 261 7.05 14.84 6.84
C LEU A 261 6.73 13.34 6.81
N HIS A 262 5.55 12.90 7.26
CA HIS A 262 5.16 11.50 7.17
C HIS A 262 4.89 11.08 5.71
N ASP A 263 4.28 11.95 4.89
CA ASP A 263 4.04 11.67 3.47
C ASP A 263 5.35 11.55 2.71
N PHE A 264 6.20 12.58 2.81
CA PHE A 264 7.40 12.70 1.99
C PHE A 264 8.54 11.86 2.54
N GLY A 265 8.85 12.04 3.82
CA GLY A 265 9.94 11.35 4.52
C GLY A 265 9.60 9.90 4.86
N GLY A 266 8.32 9.53 4.96
CA GLY A 266 7.89 8.16 5.20
C GLY A 266 7.48 7.44 3.93
N THR A 267 6.24 7.67 3.49
CA THR A 267 5.58 6.92 2.42
C THR A 267 6.32 7.03 1.08
N GLN A 268 6.60 8.24 0.61
CA GLN A 268 7.22 8.46 -0.70
C GLN A 268 8.69 8.05 -0.71
N ALA A 269 9.46 8.42 0.32
CA ALA A 269 10.83 7.95 0.47
C ALA A 269 10.90 6.42 0.46
N GLY A 270 9.99 5.75 1.17
CA GLY A 270 9.86 4.29 1.18
C GLY A 270 9.69 3.70 -0.21
N VAL A 271 8.69 4.17 -0.97
CA VAL A 271 8.42 3.70 -2.34
C VAL A 271 9.62 4.00 -3.26
N ALA A 272 10.21 5.19 -3.17
CA ALA A 272 11.35 5.59 -3.98
C ALA A 272 12.58 4.72 -3.71
N ILE A 273 12.89 4.46 -2.43
CA ILE A 273 13.98 3.58 -2.02
C ILE A 273 13.76 2.17 -2.57
N PHE A 274 12.55 1.62 -2.43
CA PHE A 274 12.29 0.27 -2.90
C PHE A 274 12.39 0.16 -4.43
N ALA A 275 11.81 1.12 -5.15
CA ALA A 275 11.93 1.21 -6.61
C ALA A 275 13.40 1.34 -7.04
N TRP A 276 14.19 2.18 -6.37
CA TRP A 276 15.62 2.34 -6.65
C TRP A 276 16.40 1.04 -6.47
N LEU A 277 16.15 0.29 -5.39
CA LEU A 277 16.83 -1.00 -5.16
C LEU A 277 16.45 -2.05 -6.21
N VAL A 278 15.21 -2.06 -6.66
CA VAL A 278 14.76 -2.94 -7.75
C VAL A 278 15.36 -2.51 -9.10
N TYR A 279 15.49 -1.22 -9.35
CA TYR A 279 16.20 -0.68 -10.51
C TYR A 279 17.68 -1.12 -10.52
N GLU A 280 18.39 -0.96 -9.40
CA GLU A 280 19.79 -1.39 -9.25
C GLU A 280 19.93 -2.88 -9.58
N LYS A 281 19.09 -3.73 -8.96
CA LYS A 281 19.16 -5.18 -9.13
C LYS A 281 18.76 -5.66 -10.53
N GLY A 282 17.60 -5.24 -11.03
CA GLY A 282 16.98 -5.83 -12.21
C GLY A 282 17.29 -5.12 -13.53
N ILE A 283 17.88 -3.92 -13.49
CA ILE A 283 18.17 -3.14 -14.70
C ILE A 283 19.66 -2.87 -14.81
N LEU A 284 20.27 -2.18 -13.83
CA LEU A 284 21.69 -1.82 -13.91
C LEU A 284 22.60 -3.05 -13.89
N ASN A 285 22.44 -3.93 -12.90
CA ASN A 285 23.32 -5.08 -12.73
C ASN A 285 23.16 -6.13 -13.85
N VAL A 286 21.98 -6.21 -14.47
CA VAL A 286 21.75 -7.09 -15.61
C VAL A 286 22.47 -6.55 -16.84
N LYS A 287 22.30 -5.24 -17.13
CA LYS A 287 22.95 -4.59 -18.27
C LYS A 287 24.47 -4.69 -18.21
N SER A 288 25.09 -4.42 -17.05
CA SER A 288 26.54 -4.54 -16.89
C SER A 288 27.04 -5.98 -17.05
N SER A 289 26.26 -6.97 -16.63
CA SER A 289 26.60 -8.39 -16.81
C SER A 289 26.54 -8.81 -18.29
N ASP A 290 25.61 -8.25 -19.06
CA ASP A 290 25.47 -8.54 -20.49
C ASP A 290 26.57 -7.85 -21.32
N GLU A 291 26.96 -6.63 -20.96
CA GLU A 291 28.11 -5.93 -21.56
C GLU A 291 29.42 -6.68 -21.30
N ALA A 292 29.68 -7.08 -20.05
CA ALA A 292 30.89 -7.83 -19.69
C ALA A 292 30.98 -9.20 -20.41
N LYS A 293 29.84 -9.87 -20.65
CA LYS A 293 29.82 -11.13 -21.43
C LYS A 293 30.15 -10.89 -22.90
N SER A 294 29.70 -9.76 -23.46
CA SER A 294 29.92 -9.41 -24.86
C SER A 294 31.41 -9.12 -25.12
N GLU A 295 32.07 -8.37 -24.24
CA GLU A 295 33.52 -8.10 -24.33
C GLU A 295 34.37 -9.39 -24.24
N VAL A 296 33.98 -10.34 -23.38
CA VAL A 296 34.69 -11.63 -23.26
C VAL A 296 34.55 -12.49 -24.53
N ILE A 297 33.44 -12.36 -25.27
CA ILE A 297 33.24 -13.08 -26.54
C ILE A 297 34.11 -12.46 -27.64
N GLU A 298 34.14 -11.12 -27.74
CA GLU A 298 34.99 -10.42 -28.72
C GLU A 298 36.48 -10.70 -28.52
N LEU A 299 36.95 -10.82 -27.27
CA LEU A 299 38.35 -11.15 -26.96
C LEU A 299 38.73 -12.61 -27.30
N LYS A 300 37.76 -13.49 -27.57
CA LYS A 300 37.97 -14.91 -27.87
C LYS A 300 37.83 -15.26 -29.36
N THR A 301 37.38 -14.31 -30.18
CA THR A 301 37.26 -14.43 -31.64
C THR A 301 38.40 -13.74 -32.35
#